data_AF-A0A7S2KGM0-F1
#
_entry.id   AF-A0A7S2KGM0-F1
#
_cell.length_a   1.000
_cell.length_b   1.000
_cell.length_c   1.000
_cell.angle_alpha   90.00
_cell.angle_beta   90.00
_cell.angle_gamma   90.00
#
_symmetry.space_group_name_H-M   'P 1'
#
loop_
_entity.id
_entity.type
_entity.pdbx_description
1 polymer ?
#
loop_
_entity_poly.entity_id
_entity_poly.type
_entity_poly.pdbx_seq_one_letter_code
_entity_poly.pdbx_strand_id
1 'polypeptide(L)'
;LEKEAEHEHDTSVSSVSCKFEGELNHNKLQMWIGKLIQTKANDLYRYKGVLAVKGIVKKFVFQGVHMLFSGGFDTYKQRWKEGEKRECRFVFIGKNLDKKALKDGFMDCKAKDELRFKVGDLVEARCDKWLPGKIAALWDGGNPYRIELEGDHGECWGPIDDENFVRARTVAGKKRKSAE
;
A
#
# COMPACT_ATOMS: atom_id res chain seq x y z
N LEU A 1 49.50 6.95 19.96
CA LEU A 1 48.74 8.22 19.83
C LEU A 1 47.50 7.89 19.00
N GLU A 2 46.45 7.47 19.70
CA GLU A 2 45.13 7.21 19.13
C GLU A 2 44.51 8.55 18.73
N LYS A 3 44.12 8.69 17.46
CA LYS A 3 43.19 9.73 17.04
C LYS A 3 41.82 9.10 17.04
N GLU A 4 41.09 9.26 18.14
CA GLU A 4 39.64 9.13 18.11
C GLU A 4 39.12 10.26 17.22
N ALA A 5 38.63 9.89 16.04
CA ALA A 5 37.85 10.79 15.22
C ALA A 5 36.55 11.05 15.98
N GLU A 6 36.41 12.24 16.56
CA GLU A 6 35.14 12.74 17.05
C GLU A 6 34.16 12.75 15.88
N HIS A 7 33.32 11.72 15.82
CA HIS A 7 32.15 11.70 14.96
C HIS A 7 31.16 12.72 15.54
N GLU A 8 31.24 13.97 15.09
CA GLU A 8 30.13 14.90 15.24
C GLU A 8 28.90 14.26 14.58
N HIS A 9 27.99 13.72 15.39
CA HIS A 9 26.66 13.41 14.93
C HIS A 9 26.00 14.73 14.58
N ASP A 10 25.79 15.00 13.29
CA ASP A 10 24.83 16.00 12.86
C ASP A 10 23.48 15.63 13.50
N THR A 11 23.15 16.32 14.59
CA THR A 11 21.97 16.06 15.43
C THR A 11 20.66 16.32 14.68
N SER A 12 20.72 16.94 13.49
CA SER A 12 19.56 17.11 12.61
C SER A 12 19.14 15.80 11.93
N VAL A 13 20.04 14.83 11.81
CA VAL A 13 19.76 13.52 11.22
C VAL A 13 19.14 12.61 12.27
N SER A 14 17.96 12.09 11.97
CA SER A 14 17.20 11.19 12.82
C SER A 14 16.65 10.02 12.02
N SER A 15 16.05 9.06 12.72
CA SER A 15 15.33 7.96 12.10
C SER A 15 13.90 7.87 12.62
N VAL A 16 13.02 7.37 11.76
CA VAL A 16 11.64 7.03 12.09
C VAL A 16 11.40 5.61 11.66
N SER A 17 11.00 4.76 12.59
CA SER A 17 10.56 3.41 12.32
C SER A 17 9.12 3.22 12.76
N CYS A 18 8.43 2.32 12.05
CA CYS A 18 7.13 1.83 12.46
C CYS A 18 7.05 0.34 12.18
N LYS A 19 6.29 -0.35 13.02
CA LYS A 19 5.93 -1.75 12.83
C LYS A 19 4.47 -1.97 13.20
N PHE A 20 3.79 -2.85 12.48
CA PHE A 20 2.52 -3.38 12.90
C PHE A 20 2.35 -4.83 12.44
N GLU A 21 1.52 -5.57 13.16
CA GLU A 21 1.15 -6.92 12.81
C GLU A 21 -0.07 -6.89 11.88
N GLY A 22 -0.05 -7.74 10.86
CA GLY A 22 -1.04 -7.75 9.79
C GLY A 22 -0.45 -7.36 8.45
N GLU A 23 -1.35 -7.03 7.53
CA GLU A 23 -1.05 -6.91 6.11
C GLU A 23 -1.41 -5.52 5.59
N LEU A 24 -0.77 -5.11 4.49
CA LEU A 24 -1.02 -3.83 3.85
C LEU A 24 -1.52 -3.97 2.42
N ASN A 25 -2.14 -2.90 1.93
CA ASN A 25 -2.45 -2.71 0.52
C ASN A 25 -1.23 -2.09 -0.18
N HIS A 26 -0.66 -2.84 -1.12
CA HIS A 26 0.56 -2.42 -1.82
C HIS A 26 0.36 -1.16 -2.68
N ASN A 27 -0.80 -1.00 -3.30
CA ASN A 27 -1.10 0.18 -4.12
C ASN A 27 -1.16 1.46 -3.29
N LYS A 28 -1.79 1.41 -2.10
CA LYS A 28 -1.77 2.54 -1.15
C LYS A 28 -0.34 2.92 -0.77
N LEU A 29 0.49 1.91 -0.48
CA LEU A 29 1.90 2.14 -0.14
C LEU A 29 2.66 2.82 -1.28
N GLN A 30 2.51 2.34 -2.52
CA GLN A 30 3.18 2.92 -3.68
C GLN A 30 2.76 4.39 -3.90
N MET A 31 1.46 4.68 -3.81
CA MET A 31 0.94 6.05 -3.92
C MET A 31 1.51 6.96 -2.82
N TRP A 32 1.53 6.48 -1.57
CA TRP A 32 2.04 7.24 -0.44
C TRP A 32 3.55 7.49 -0.54
N ILE A 33 4.35 6.46 -0.84
CA ILE A 33 5.80 6.59 -1.01
C ILE A 33 6.12 7.51 -2.20
N GLY A 34 5.38 7.41 -3.31
CA GLY A 34 5.55 8.31 -4.45
C GLY A 34 5.36 9.78 -4.05
N LYS A 35 4.28 10.09 -3.32
CA LYS A 35 4.04 11.44 -2.78
C LYS A 35 5.13 11.88 -1.80
N LEU A 36 5.60 10.97 -0.95
CA LEU A 36 6.64 11.24 0.04
C LEU A 36 7.97 11.60 -0.65
N ILE A 37 8.40 10.83 -1.64
CA ILE A 37 9.64 11.11 -2.41
C ILE A 37 9.51 12.45 -3.14
N GLN A 38 8.40 12.71 -3.82
CA GLN A 38 8.19 13.98 -4.54
C GLN A 38 8.26 15.21 -3.64
N THR A 39 7.84 15.10 -2.37
CA THR A 39 7.73 16.25 -1.46
C THR A 39 8.86 16.36 -0.45
N LYS A 40 9.56 15.26 -0.13
CA LYS A 40 10.51 15.17 1.00
C LYS A 40 11.83 14.48 0.66
N ALA A 41 12.13 14.20 -0.61
CA ALA A 41 13.34 13.45 -0.94
C ALA A 41 14.66 14.08 -0.49
N ASN A 42 14.76 15.41 -0.44
CA ASN A 42 15.97 16.09 0.06
C ASN A 42 16.22 15.84 1.55
N ASP A 43 15.17 15.50 2.29
CA ASP A 43 15.20 15.22 3.72
C ASP A 43 15.30 13.71 3.99
N LEU A 44 15.01 12.85 3.00
CA LEU A 44 15.09 11.39 3.11
C LEU A 44 16.40 10.87 2.52
N TYR A 45 17.26 10.32 3.38
CA TYR A 45 18.57 9.81 2.96
C TYR A 45 18.53 8.33 2.64
N ARG A 46 17.88 7.54 3.51
CA ARG A 46 17.76 6.10 3.34
C ARG A 46 16.43 5.61 3.88
N TYR A 47 15.88 4.60 3.22
CA TYR A 47 14.73 3.89 3.75
C TYR A 47 14.73 2.43 3.36
N LYS A 48 14.10 1.61 4.20
CA LYS A 48 13.97 0.18 3.98
C LYS A 48 12.69 -0.32 4.64
N GLY A 49 12.07 -1.32 4.04
CA GLY A 49 10.97 -2.03 4.68
C GLY A 49 10.83 -3.47 4.24
N VAL A 50 10.19 -4.25 5.10
CA VAL A 50 9.78 -5.63 4.86
C VAL A 50 8.30 -5.71 5.23
N LEU A 51 7.47 -6.07 4.27
CA LEU A 51 6.03 -5.89 4.35
C LEU A 51 5.28 -7.16 3.97
N ALA A 52 4.23 -7.45 4.72
CA ALA A 52 3.20 -8.41 4.37
C ALA A 52 2.14 -7.72 3.48
N VAL A 53 2.08 -8.07 2.19
CA VAL A 53 1.03 -7.57 1.29
C VAL A 53 -0.13 -8.54 1.28
N LYS A 54 -1.33 -8.06 1.56
CA LYS A 54 -2.52 -8.91 1.63
C LYS A 54 -2.77 -9.61 0.30
N GLY A 55 -3.07 -10.91 0.36
CA GLY A 55 -3.23 -11.73 -0.86
C GLY A 55 -1.92 -12.17 -1.52
N ILE A 56 -0.75 -11.82 -0.98
CA ILE A 56 0.55 -12.21 -1.51
C ILE A 56 1.39 -12.92 -0.43
N VAL A 57 1.78 -14.17 -0.72
CA VAL A 57 2.56 -15.03 0.19
C VAL A 57 4.03 -14.64 0.30
N LYS A 58 4.55 -13.87 -0.67
CA LYS A 58 5.92 -13.35 -0.66
C LYS A 58 6.01 -12.10 0.22
N LYS A 59 7.13 -11.90 0.91
CA LYS A 59 7.48 -10.61 1.51
C LYS A 59 7.70 -9.61 0.39
N PHE A 60 7.15 -8.42 0.57
CA PHE A 60 7.56 -7.28 -0.23
C PHE A 60 8.70 -6.58 0.50
N VAL A 61 9.86 -6.51 -0.14
CA VAL A 61 11.03 -5.81 0.41
C VAL A 61 11.32 -4.61 -0.47
N PHE A 62 11.47 -3.47 0.16
CA PHE A 62 11.92 -2.26 -0.52
C PHE A 62 13.08 -1.63 0.21
N GLN A 63 13.90 -0.93 -0.55
CA GLN A 63 14.97 -0.10 -0.07
C GLN A 63 15.10 1.12 -0.98
N GLY A 64 15.60 2.21 -0.44
CA GLY A 64 15.97 3.34 -1.25
C GLY A 64 16.96 4.26 -0.60
N VAL A 65 17.61 5.04 -1.45
CA VAL A 65 18.62 6.03 -1.09
C VAL A 65 18.28 7.29 -1.84
N HIS A 66 18.02 8.38 -1.11
CA HIS A 66 17.49 9.62 -1.68
C HIS A 66 16.25 9.38 -2.57
N MET A 67 16.34 9.77 -3.84
CA MET A 67 15.27 9.63 -4.84
C MET A 67 15.06 8.20 -5.34
N LEU A 68 16.02 7.30 -5.12
CA LEU A 68 16.02 5.98 -5.73
C LEU A 68 15.22 4.99 -4.87
N PHE A 69 14.02 4.66 -5.29
CA PHE A 69 13.22 3.57 -4.72
C PHE A 69 13.44 2.28 -5.51
N SER A 70 13.83 1.21 -4.83
CA SER A 70 13.88 -0.14 -5.37
C SER A 70 13.08 -1.07 -4.47
N GLY A 71 12.03 -1.68 -5.02
CA GLY A 71 11.19 -2.61 -4.28
C GLY A 71 10.77 -3.77 -5.15
N GLY A 72 10.67 -4.95 -4.55
CA GLY A 72 10.30 -6.15 -5.27
C GLY A 72 9.83 -7.26 -4.34
N PHE A 73 9.14 -8.22 -4.93
CA PHE A 73 8.83 -9.51 -4.29
C PHE A 73 9.98 -10.51 -4.47
N ASP A 74 11.19 -10.00 -4.69
CA ASP A 74 12.26 -10.71 -5.36
C ASP A 74 13.15 -11.45 -4.36
N THR A 75 12.72 -12.67 -4.03
CA THR A 75 13.50 -13.90 -4.10
C THR A 75 12.70 -15.01 -3.40
N TYR A 76 12.80 -16.27 -3.86
CA TYR A 76 12.18 -17.44 -3.22
C TYR A 76 12.53 -17.56 -1.71
N LYS A 77 13.65 -16.96 -1.29
CA LYS A 77 14.13 -16.88 0.10
C LYS A 77 13.30 -15.96 1.00
N GLN A 78 12.39 -15.17 0.45
CA GLN A 78 11.63 -14.15 1.17
C GLN A 78 10.13 -14.47 1.23
N ARG A 79 9.72 -15.74 1.11
CA ARG A 79 8.34 -16.13 1.47
C ARG A 79 8.15 -16.04 2.97
N TRP A 80 6.92 -15.73 3.39
CA TRP A 80 6.51 -15.99 4.76
C TRP A 80 6.42 -17.50 4.94
N LYS A 81 7.02 -18.03 6.01
CA LYS A 81 6.88 -19.46 6.34
C LYS A 81 5.46 -19.73 6.80
N GLU A 82 5.04 -20.99 6.70
CA GLU A 82 3.78 -21.43 7.29
C GLU A 82 3.78 -21.14 8.80
N GLY A 83 2.71 -20.53 9.30
CA GLY A 83 2.61 -20.07 10.69
C GLY A 83 3.49 -18.86 11.05
N GLU A 84 4.30 -18.31 10.13
CA GLU A 84 5.05 -17.08 10.39
C GLU A 84 4.09 -15.90 10.52
N LYS A 85 4.23 -15.15 11.61
CA LYS A 85 3.40 -13.97 11.85
C LYS A 85 3.65 -12.92 10.77
N ARG A 86 2.58 -12.57 10.05
CA ARG A 86 2.60 -11.53 9.03
C ARG A 86 2.78 -10.17 9.70
N GLU A 87 3.84 -9.46 9.34
CA GLU A 87 4.13 -8.12 9.86
C GLU A 87 4.59 -7.17 8.77
N CYS A 88 4.41 -5.89 9.03
CA CYS A 88 4.88 -4.80 8.20
C CYS A 88 5.78 -3.89 9.03
N ARG A 89 7.02 -3.68 8.57
CA ARG A 89 7.98 -2.79 9.24
C ARG A 89 8.76 -1.95 8.24
N PHE A 90 9.05 -0.70 8.62
CA PHE A 90 9.92 0.19 7.86
C PHE A 90 10.86 0.97 8.78
N VAL A 91 11.90 1.55 8.16
CA VAL A 91 12.72 2.62 8.71
C VAL A 91 12.96 3.68 7.63
N PHE A 92 12.80 4.96 7.98
CA PHE A 92 13.29 6.12 7.26
C PHE A 92 14.42 6.76 8.07
N ILE A 93 15.45 7.24 7.39
CA ILE A 93 16.60 7.95 7.94
C ILE A 93 16.78 9.22 7.14
N GLY A 94 16.98 10.35 7.82
CA GLY A 94 16.96 11.65 7.19
C GLY A 94 16.91 12.79 8.20
N LYS A 95 16.74 14.02 7.72
CA LYS A 95 16.62 15.22 8.56
C LYS A 95 15.19 15.75 8.56
N ASN A 96 14.82 16.57 9.54
CA ASN A 96 13.51 17.24 9.60
C ASN A 96 12.31 16.27 9.43
N LEU A 97 12.44 15.03 9.92
CA LEU A 97 11.43 14.00 9.71
C LEU A 97 10.22 14.23 10.61
N ASP A 98 9.05 14.40 10.00
CA ASP A 98 7.79 14.38 10.72
C ASP A 98 7.43 12.93 11.09
N LYS A 99 7.84 12.55 12.31
CA LYS A 99 7.61 11.21 12.88
C LYS A 99 6.13 10.81 12.88
N LYS A 100 5.23 11.76 13.13
CA LYS A 100 3.80 11.47 13.22
C LYS A 100 3.22 11.24 11.83
N ALA A 101 3.47 12.16 10.90
CA ALA A 101 2.98 12.03 9.53
C ALA A 101 3.51 10.77 8.82
N LEU A 102 4.78 10.39 9.05
CA LEU A 102 5.36 9.18 8.48
C LEU A 102 4.71 7.90 9.04
N LYS A 103 4.42 7.87 10.34
CA LYS A 103 3.74 6.74 10.97
C LYS A 103 2.29 6.65 10.51
N ASP A 104 1.57 7.76 10.51
CA ASP A 104 0.16 7.81 10.13
C ASP A 104 -0.02 7.37 8.67
N GLY A 105 0.77 7.94 7.74
CA GLY A 105 0.71 7.56 6.33
C GLY A 105 1.02 6.09 6.06
N PHE A 106 1.92 5.48 6.84
CA PHE A 106 2.15 4.04 6.76
C PHE A 106 0.98 3.22 7.32
N MET A 107 0.38 3.67 8.42
CA MET A 107 -0.77 3.00 9.02
C MET A 107 -2.01 3.07 8.13
N ASP A 108 -2.17 4.15 7.35
CA ASP A 108 -3.25 4.30 6.35
C ASP A 108 -3.15 3.30 5.20
N CYS A 109 -1.96 2.72 4.98
CA CYS A 109 -1.72 1.68 4.00
C CYS A 109 -2.20 0.30 4.47
N LYS A 110 -2.61 0.13 5.74
CA LYS A 110 -3.17 -1.13 6.24
C LYS A 110 -4.28 -1.63 5.33
N ALA A 111 -4.23 -2.93 5.07
CA ALA A 111 -5.29 -3.60 4.36
C ALA A 111 -6.52 -3.69 5.27
N LYS A 112 -7.69 -3.43 4.71
CA LYS A 112 -8.94 -3.66 5.43
C LYS A 112 -9.22 -5.16 5.50
N ASP A 113 -9.76 -5.62 6.62
CA ASP A 113 -10.26 -6.99 6.73
C ASP A 113 -11.62 -7.14 6.06
N GLU A 114 -12.47 -6.14 6.24
CA GLU A 114 -13.78 -6.07 5.60
C GLU A 114 -13.73 -5.09 4.42
N LEU A 115 -14.04 -5.61 3.24
CA LEU A 115 -14.18 -4.86 2.00
C LEU A 115 -15.64 -4.45 1.79
N ARG A 116 -15.88 -3.31 1.12
CA ARG A 116 -17.23 -2.81 0.83
C ARG A 116 -18.08 -3.77 -0.02
N PHE A 117 -17.44 -4.55 -0.89
CA PHE A 117 -18.10 -5.49 -1.80
C PHE A 117 -17.63 -6.93 -1.59
N LYS A 118 -18.52 -7.88 -1.85
CA LYS A 118 -18.29 -9.33 -1.78
C LYS A 118 -18.24 -9.93 -3.17
N VAL A 119 -17.68 -11.14 -3.28
CA VAL A 119 -17.71 -11.92 -4.54
C VAL A 119 -19.17 -12.08 -4.99
N GLY A 120 -19.42 -11.78 -6.26
CA GLY A 120 -20.76 -11.77 -6.85
C GLY A 120 -21.47 -10.43 -6.85
N ASP A 121 -21.00 -9.43 -6.09
CA ASP A 121 -21.62 -8.10 -6.09
C ASP A 121 -21.43 -7.39 -7.44
N LEU A 122 -22.48 -6.70 -7.88
CA LEU A 122 -22.45 -5.88 -9.10
C LEU A 122 -21.90 -4.49 -8.79
N VAL A 123 -20.86 -4.11 -9.53
CA VAL A 123 -20.13 -2.87 -9.34
C VAL A 123 -19.90 -2.16 -10.67
N GLU A 124 -19.45 -0.91 -10.59
CA GLU A 124 -18.73 -0.28 -11.68
C GLU A 124 -17.26 -0.15 -11.28
N ALA A 125 -16.37 -0.49 -12.20
CA ALA A 125 -14.93 -0.43 -12.01
C ALA A 125 -14.30 0.66 -12.87
N ARG A 126 -13.32 1.37 -12.30
CA ARG A 126 -12.54 2.38 -13.00
C ARG A 126 -11.43 1.69 -13.81
N CYS A 127 -11.69 1.51 -15.10
CA CYS A 127 -10.67 1.23 -16.11
C CYS A 127 -10.31 2.57 -16.80
N ASP A 128 -10.06 2.57 -18.12
CA ASP A 128 -10.00 3.80 -18.93
C ASP A 128 -11.31 4.61 -18.81
N LYS A 129 -12.43 3.88 -18.76
CA LYS A 129 -13.79 4.36 -18.47
C LYS A 129 -14.40 3.55 -17.34
N TRP A 130 -15.50 4.05 -16.78
CA TRP A 130 -16.31 3.25 -15.85
C TRP A 130 -17.00 2.15 -16.62
N LEU A 131 -16.80 0.90 -16.19
CA LEU A 131 -17.39 -0.28 -16.80
C LEU A 131 -18.15 -1.08 -15.74
N PRO A 132 -19.37 -1.55 -16.04
CA PRO A 132 -20.08 -2.45 -15.15
C PRO A 132 -19.38 -3.81 -15.12
N GLY A 133 -19.42 -4.45 -13.96
CA GLY A 133 -18.84 -5.78 -13.77
C GLY A 133 -19.33 -6.41 -12.48
N LYS A 134 -18.79 -7.60 -12.22
CA LYS A 134 -19.10 -8.42 -11.04
C LYS A 134 -17.80 -8.72 -10.31
N ILE A 135 -17.80 -8.61 -8.99
CA ILE A 135 -16.63 -9.00 -8.19
C ILE A 135 -16.38 -10.50 -8.37
N ALA A 136 -15.22 -10.85 -8.91
CA ALA A 136 -14.80 -12.23 -9.16
C ALA A 136 -13.96 -12.80 -8.02
N ALA A 137 -13.09 -11.99 -7.42
CA ALA A 137 -12.26 -12.39 -6.29
C ALA A 137 -11.89 -11.19 -5.41
N LEU A 138 -11.52 -11.48 -4.16
CA LEU A 138 -11.03 -10.49 -3.19
C LEU A 138 -9.53 -10.71 -2.93
N TRP A 139 -8.79 -9.62 -2.74
CA TRP A 139 -7.34 -9.66 -2.45
C TRP A 139 -6.53 -10.47 -3.47
N ASP A 140 -6.89 -10.36 -4.74
CA ASP A 140 -6.23 -11.03 -5.86
C ASP A 140 -4.99 -10.24 -6.31
N GLY A 141 -3.82 -10.88 -6.25
CA GLY A 141 -2.57 -10.24 -6.64
C GLY A 141 -2.21 -8.98 -5.85
N GLY A 142 -2.72 -8.82 -4.62
CA GLY A 142 -2.53 -7.61 -3.82
C GLY A 142 -3.61 -6.53 -4.00
N ASN A 143 -4.55 -6.74 -4.91
CA ASN A 143 -5.65 -5.82 -5.17
C ASN A 143 -6.91 -6.25 -4.41
N PRO A 144 -7.60 -5.35 -3.70
CA PRO A 144 -8.85 -5.65 -3.01
C PRO A 144 -9.88 -6.38 -3.87
N TYR A 145 -9.99 -6.05 -5.16
CA TYR A 145 -11.01 -6.61 -6.05
C TYR A 145 -10.41 -7.05 -7.39
N ARG A 146 -10.69 -8.28 -7.82
CA ARG A 146 -10.69 -8.68 -9.24
C ARG A 146 -12.12 -8.66 -9.73
N ILE A 147 -12.36 -8.03 -10.86
CA ILE A 147 -13.69 -7.71 -11.36
C ILE A 147 -13.80 -8.24 -12.79
N GLU A 148 -14.74 -9.15 -12.99
CA GLU A 148 -15.14 -9.65 -14.30
C GLU A 148 -16.05 -8.60 -14.94
N LEU A 149 -15.60 -7.98 -16.02
CA LEU A 149 -16.35 -6.92 -16.70
C LEU A 149 -17.43 -7.51 -17.61
N GLU A 150 -18.54 -6.78 -17.77
CA GLU A 150 -19.59 -7.19 -18.70
C GLU A 150 -19.15 -7.02 -20.17
N GLY A 151 -19.66 -7.88 -21.05
CA GLY A 151 -19.32 -7.88 -22.48
C GLY A 151 -17.90 -8.39 -22.75
N ASP A 152 -17.29 -7.91 -23.82
CA ASP A 152 -15.95 -8.36 -24.27
C ASP A 152 -14.80 -7.55 -23.64
N HIS A 153 -15.03 -6.98 -22.46
CA HIS A 153 -14.07 -6.10 -21.78
C HIS A 153 -13.06 -6.84 -20.88
N GLY A 154 -13.23 -8.14 -20.66
CA GLY A 154 -12.30 -8.97 -19.89
C GLY A 154 -12.36 -8.72 -18.38
N GLU A 155 -11.19 -8.58 -17.74
CA GLU A 155 -11.08 -8.35 -16.30
C GLU A 155 -10.41 -7.01 -15.97
N CYS A 156 -10.74 -6.46 -14.82
CA CYS A 156 -9.99 -5.36 -14.22
C CYS A 156 -9.76 -5.57 -12.73
N TRP A 157 -8.82 -4.80 -12.18
CA TRP A 157 -8.47 -4.85 -10.77
C TRP A 157 -8.78 -3.50 -10.13
N GLY A 158 -9.51 -3.53 -9.02
CA GLY A 158 -9.70 -2.40 -8.14
C GLY A 158 -8.53 -2.33 -7.14
N PRO A 159 -7.53 -1.45 -7.34
CA PRO A 159 -6.29 -1.48 -6.57
C PRO A 159 -6.47 -1.04 -5.11
N ILE A 160 -7.51 -0.26 -4.83
CA ILE A 160 -7.85 0.27 -3.51
C ILE A 160 -9.37 0.19 -3.34
N ASP A 161 -9.82 -0.18 -2.15
CA ASP A 161 -11.23 -0.15 -1.79
C ASP A 161 -11.69 1.28 -1.48
N ASP A 162 -11.96 2.02 -2.55
CA ASP A 162 -12.39 3.41 -2.56
C ASP A 162 -13.29 3.71 -3.78
N GLU A 163 -14.16 4.72 -3.67
CA GLU A 163 -15.12 5.12 -4.71
C GLU A 163 -14.44 5.60 -6.01
N ASN A 164 -13.17 5.98 -5.99
CA ASN A 164 -12.44 6.36 -7.20
C ASN A 164 -12.04 5.16 -8.07
N PHE A 165 -12.06 3.94 -7.51
CA PHE A 165 -11.67 2.72 -8.22
C PHE A 165 -12.84 1.76 -8.43
N VAL A 166 -13.70 1.60 -7.42
CA VAL A 166 -14.84 0.70 -7.47
C VAL A 166 -16.01 1.31 -6.72
N ARG A 167 -17.16 1.38 -7.40
CA ARG A 167 -18.40 1.92 -6.83
C ARG A 167 -19.56 0.96 -7.04
N ALA A 168 -20.60 1.10 -6.22
CA ALA A 168 -21.81 0.31 -6.37
C ALA A 168 -22.48 0.64 -7.71
N ARG A 169 -22.91 -0.38 -8.46
CA ARG A 169 -23.66 -0.16 -9.69
C ARG A 169 -24.98 0.53 -9.35
N THR A 170 -25.19 1.74 -9.87
CA THR A 170 -26.51 2.37 -9.79
C THR A 170 -27.46 1.64 -10.71
N VAL A 171 -28.34 0.83 -10.13
CA VAL A 171 -29.50 0.30 -10.87
C VAL A 171 -30.39 1.48 -11.18
N ALA A 172 -30.63 1.77 -12.46
CA ALA A 172 -31.58 2.80 -12.89
C ALA A 172 -32.95 2.49 -12.25
N GLY A 173 -33.31 3.24 -11.19
CA GLY A 173 -34.61 3.08 -10.51
C GLY A 173 -34.60 3.22 -8.98
N LYS A 174 -33.48 3.07 -8.27
CA LYS A 174 -33.46 3.29 -6.80
C LYS A 174 -32.87 4.65 -6.44
N LYS A 175 -33.73 5.67 -6.37
CA LYS A 175 -33.47 6.87 -5.55
C LYS A 175 -33.12 6.37 -4.14
N ARG A 176 -31.87 6.50 -3.70
CA ARG A 176 -31.53 6.41 -2.28
C ARG A 176 -32.31 7.53 -1.61
N LYS A 177 -33.32 7.19 -0.79
CA LYS A 177 -33.90 8.15 0.16
C LYS A 177 -32.77 8.51 1.12
N SER A 178 -32.30 9.76 1.05
CA SER A 178 -31.56 10.36 2.14
C SER A 178 -32.49 10.38 3.35
N ALA A 179 -32.10 9.69 4.42
CA ALA A 179 -32.71 9.89 5.72
C ALA A 179 -32.03 11.11 6.34
N GLU A 180 -32.88 12.08 6.70
CA GLU A 180 -32.59 13.27 7.49
C GLU A 180 -32.34 12.89 8.96
#